data_AF-A0A1X0R074-F1
#
_entry.id   AF-A0A1X0R074-F1
#
_cell.length_a   1.000
_cell.length_b   1.000
_cell.length_c   1.000
_cell.angle_alpha   90.00
_cell.angle_beta   90.00
_cell.angle_gamma   90.00
#
_symmetry.space_group_name_H-M   'P 1'
#
loop_
_entity.id
_entity.type
_entity.pdbx_description
1 polymer ?
#
loop_
_entity_poly.entity_id
_entity_poly.type
_entity_poly.pdbx_seq_one_letter_code
_entity_poly.pdbx_strand_id
1 'polypeptide(L)'
;MFAYYRSICHNSAIQRILKGSISNSDPTDLVLVKGNNLDWYTIDSSLENVLCLQLQQAAFGNIIDARLLSCHFSDQQEYLETEETYEEMSYSRKVRKHSFIQGQDVLVILSEYGKMIFTTIHRLSDNIKRFETLAEIYLDSPGLEYTKMGKKLAVDPW
;
A
#
# COMPACT_ATOMS: atom_id res chain seq x y z
N MET A 1 15.35 15.50 30.19
CA MET A 1 15.80 14.15 29.77
C MET A 1 15.26 13.91 28.38
N PHE A 2 16.14 13.63 27.40
CA PHE A 2 15.74 13.36 26.02
C PHE A 2 15.97 11.88 25.74
N ALA A 3 14.97 11.20 25.20
CA ALA A 3 15.06 9.81 24.76
C ALA A 3 14.92 9.76 23.24
N TYR A 4 15.72 8.93 22.58
CA TYR A 4 15.68 8.71 21.13
C TYR A 4 15.35 7.23 20.85
N TYR A 5 14.27 7.00 20.12
CA TYR A 5 13.84 5.65 19.74
C TYR A 5 14.45 5.26 18.39
N ARG A 6 15.12 4.10 18.37
CA ARG A 6 15.66 3.49 17.14
C ARG A 6 15.34 1.99 17.15
N SER A 7 14.81 1.49 16.05
CA SER A 7 14.63 0.05 15.84
C SER A 7 15.90 -0.53 15.23
N ILE A 8 16.43 -1.60 15.82
CA ILE A 8 17.57 -2.37 15.27
C ILE A 8 17.06 -3.43 14.31
N CYS A 9 15.94 -4.06 14.66
CA CYS A 9 15.25 -5.02 13.83
C CYS A 9 13.78 -4.61 13.71
N HIS A 10 13.27 -4.68 12.48
CA HIS A 10 11.85 -4.51 12.22
C HIS A 10 11.07 -5.78 12.58
N ASN A 11 9.75 -5.64 12.72
CA ASN A 11 8.88 -6.76 13.05
C ASN A 11 9.04 -7.90 12.02
N SER A 12 9.17 -9.14 12.50
CA SER A 12 9.32 -10.33 11.67
C SER A 12 8.02 -11.11 11.51
N ALA A 13 7.02 -10.88 12.39
CA ALA A 13 5.76 -11.58 12.36
C ALA A 13 4.93 -11.18 11.13
N ILE A 14 4.68 -12.14 10.24
CA ILE A 14 3.87 -11.95 9.04
C ILE A 14 2.41 -12.19 9.42
N GLN A 15 1.58 -11.15 9.26
CA GLN A 15 0.13 -11.23 9.48
C GLN A 15 -0.61 -11.59 8.20
N ARG A 16 -0.11 -11.13 7.06
CA ARG A 16 -0.69 -11.43 5.74
C ARG A 16 0.38 -11.43 4.66
N ILE A 17 0.16 -12.32 3.68
CA ILE A 17 0.94 -12.43 2.45
C ILE A 17 -0.01 -12.09 1.30
N LEU A 18 0.40 -11.15 0.47
CA LEU A 18 -0.37 -10.68 -0.69
C LEU A 18 0.50 -10.91 -1.93
N LYS A 19 -0.04 -11.61 -2.94
CA LYS A 19 0.64 -11.85 -4.20
C LYS A 19 -0.11 -11.13 -5.31
N GLY A 20 0.60 -10.40 -6.16
CA GLY A 20 0.03 -9.67 -7.28
C GLY A 20 1.07 -9.00 -8.16
N SER A 21 0.59 -8.05 -8.93
CA SER A 21 1.26 -7.24 -9.95
C SER A 21 1.24 -5.78 -9.54
N ILE A 22 1.98 -5.41 -8.49
CA ILE A 22 1.93 -4.04 -7.91
C ILE A 22 2.97 -3.13 -8.58
N SER A 23 4.04 -3.73 -9.09
CA SER A 23 5.18 -3.00 -9.62
C SER A 23 5.34 -3.15 -11.12
N ASN A 24 4.90 -4.28 -11.67
CA ASN A 24 4.91 -4.62 -13.10
C ASN A 24 3.57 -5.28 -13.46
N SER A 25 3.38 -5.64 -14.72
CA SER A 25 2.22 -6.41 -15.21
C SER A 25 2.18 -7.86 -14.71
N ASP A 26 3.32 -8.44 -14.37
CA ASP A 26 3.41 -9.84 -14.00
C ASP A 26 3.14 -10.05 -12.50
N PRO A 27 2.43 -11.12 -12.10
CA PRO A 27 2.11 -11.40 -10.71
C PRO A 27 3.28 -12.02 -9.94
N THR A 28 4.45 -11.39 -10.02
CA THR A 28 5.71 -11.80 -9.39
C THR A 28 5.97 -11.03 -8.09
N ASP A 29 5.14 -10.04 -7.76
CA ASP A 29 5.28 -9.28 -6.53
C ASP A 29 4.61 -9.98 -5.35
N LEU A 30 5.29 -9.90 -4.21
CA LEU A 30 4.83 -10.42 -2.94
C LEU A 30 4.98 -9.34 -1.87
N VAL A 31 3.87 -8.94 -1.27
CA VAL A 31 3.83 -7.98 -0.17
C VAL A 31 3.53 -8.70 1.13
N LEU A 32 4.43 -8.53 2.10
CA LEU A 32 4.27 -9.00 3.46
C LEU A 32 3.78 -7.87 4.36
N VAL A 33 2.68 -8.12 5.05
CA VAL A 33 2.10 -7.20 6.03
C VAL A 33 2.53 -7.66 7.42
N LYS A 34 3.28 -6.83 8.13
CA LYS A 34 3.93 -7.15 9.41
C LYS A 34 3.50 -6.23 10.55
N GLY A 35 2.20 -6.02 10.72
CA GLY A 35 1.65 -5.15 11.75
C GLY A 35 1.91 -3.67 11.46
N ASN A 36 3.10 -3.17 11.75
CA ASN A 36 3.48 -1.77 11.53
C ASN A 36 4.40 -1.55 10.32
N ASN A 37 4.74 -2.63 9.61
CA ASN A 37 5.67 -2.62 8.49
C ASN A 37 5.09 -3.32 7.27
N LEU A 38 5.52 -2.85 6.10
CA LEU A 38 5.30 -3.48 4.81
C LEU A 38 6.65 -3.85 4.20
N ASP A 39 6.75 -5.08 3.75
CA ASP A 39 7.90 -5.53 2.97
C ASP A 39 7.40 -5.96 1.59
N TRP A 40 8.10 -5.54 0.54
CA TRP A 40 7.84 -5.93 -0.83
C TRP A 40 9.00 -6.76 -1.36
N TYR A 41 8.66 -7.93 -1.87
CA TYR A 41 9.55 -8.91 -2.48
C TYR A 41 9.16 -9.11 -3.94
N THR A 42 10.14 -9.43 -4.76
CA THR A 42 9.95 -9.95 -6.12
C THR A 42 10.38 -11.41 -6.14
N ILE A 43 9.57 -12.24 -6.80
CA ILE A 43 9.89 -13.65 -7.05
C ILE A 43 10.71 -13.72 -8.33
N ASP A 44 11.98 -14.12 -8.21
CA ASP A 44 12.83 -14.39 -9.37
C ASP A 44 13.08 -15.90 -9.47
N SER A 45 12.41 -16.53 -10.44
CA SER A 45 12.52 -17.98 -10.67
C SER A 45 13.85 -18.42 -11.31
N SER A 46 14.68 -17.47 -11.75
CA SER A 46 15.93 -17.73 -12.46
C SER A 46 17.17 -17.81 -11.56
N LEU A 47 17.06 -17.39 -10.30
CA LEU A 47 18.16 -17.31 -9.34
C LEU A 47 18.01 -18.36 -8.22
N GLU A 48 19.14 -18.74 -7.58
CA GLU A 48 19.12 -19.59 -6.37
C GLU A 48 18.29 -18.97 -5.23
N ASN A 49 18.22 -17.64 -5.18
CA ASN A 49 17.36 -16.89 -4.27
C ASN A 49 16.02 -16.59 -4.93
N VAL A 50 15.03 -17.43 -4.64
CA VAL A 50 13.67 -17.31 -5.18
C VAL A 50 12.95 -16.03 -4.73
N LEU A 51 13.33 -15.45 -3.58
CA LEU A 51 12.70 -14.27 -3.00
C LEU A 51 13.70 -13.14 -2.77
N CYS A 52 13.56 -12.06 -3.52
CA CYS A 52 14.41 -10.87 -3.41
C CYS A 52 13.65 -9.74 -2.72
N LEU A 53 14.12 -9.29 -1.55
CA LEU A 53 13.56 -8.11 -0.88
C LEU A 53 13.89 -6.86 -1.69
N GLN A 54 12.86 -6.13 -2.10
CA GLN A 54 13.00 -4.89 -2.86
C GLN A 54 12.86 -3.64 -1.98
N LEU A 55 11.96 -3.68 -1.00
CA LEU A 55 11.67 -2.54 -0.14
C LEU A 55 11.12 -3.00 1.21
N GLN A 56 11.54 -2.33 2.27
CA GLN A 56 10.93 -2.40 3.60
C GLN A 56 10.59 -0.98 4.06
N GLN A 57 9.33 -0.76 4.45
CA GLN A 57 8.85 0.56 4.88
C GLN A 57 7.93 0.45 6.10
N ALA A 58 8.16 1.31 7.09
CA ALA A 58 7.27 1.45 8.23
C ALA A 58 6.00 2.22 7.81
N ALA A 59 4.84 1.74 8.24
CA ALA A 59 3.53 2.35 7.98
C ALA A 59 3.15 3.44 9.00
N PHE A 60 3.97 3.64 10.05
CA PHE A 60 3.74 4.62 11.13
C PHE A 60 2.36 4.49 11.81
N GLY A 61 1.95 3.24 12.06
CA GLY A 61 0.72 2.83 12.73
C GLY A 61 0.49 1.35 12.52
N ASN A 62 -0.47 0.75 13.22
CA ASN A 62 -0.83 -0.64 13.00
C ASN A 62 -1.76 -0.79 11.78
N ILE A 63 -1.39 -1.73 10.93
CA ILE A 63 -2.19 -2.29 9.85
C ILE A 63 -3.08 -3.37 10.46
N ILE A 64 -4.39 -3.14 10.41
CA ILE A 64 -5.39 -4.12 10.87
C ILE A 64 -5.59 -5.19 9.82
N ASP A 65 -5.76 -4.76 8.56
CA ASP A 65 -6.01 -5.66 7.43
C ASP A 65 -5.49 -5.02 6.15
N ALA A 66 -5.15 -5.84 5.15
CA ALA A 66 -4.79 -5.33 3.83
C ALA A 66 -5.17 -6.33 2.72
N ARG A 67 -5.52 -5.82 1.54
CA ARG A 67 -5.91 -6.59 0.37
C ARG A 67 -5.31 -5.96 -0.89
N LEU A 68 -5.17 -6.75 -1.92
CA LEU A 68 -4.91 -6.23 -3.26
C LEU A 68 -6.24 -5.98 -3.95
N LEU A 69 -6.32 -4.85 -4.63
CA LEU A 69 -7.39 -4.48 -5.55
C LEU A 69 -6.79 -4.51 -6.95
N SER A 70 -7.34 -5.36 -7.82
CA SER A 70 -6.96 -5.40 -9.22
C SER A 70 -7.69 -4.28 -9.97
N CYS A 71 -6.93 -3.43 -10.65
CA CYS A 71 -7.46 -2.23 -11.30
C CYS A 71 -7.35 -2.29 -12.82
N HIS A 72 -6.52 -3.18 -13.38
CA HIS A 72 -6.33 -3.34 -14.83
C HIS A 72 -6.11 -2.00 -15.55
N PHE A 73 -5.11 -1.22 -15.10
CA PHE A 73 -4.78 0.06 -15.71
C PHE A 73 -4.37 -0.13 -17.17
N SER A 74 -5.02 0.61 -18.07
CA SER A 74 -4.62 0.68 -19.47
C SER A 74 -3.28 1.40 -19.60
N ASP A 75 -2.35 0.83 -20.37
CA ASP A 75 -0.98 1.34 -20.58
C ASP A 75 -0.89 2.76 -21.20
N GLN A 76 -2.03 3.40 -21.49
CA GLN A 76 -2.14 4.75 -22.02
C GLN A 76 -2.78 5.68 -20.98
N GLN A 77 -1.99 6.17 -20.03
CA GLN A 77 -2.33 7.41 -19.32
C GLN A 77 -1.30 8.47 -19.71
N GLU A 78 -1.60 9.18 -20.80
CA GLU A 78 -1.00 10.49 -21.02
C GLU A 78 -1.39 11.40 -19.85
N TYR A 79 -0.46 12.25 -19.39
CA TYR A 79 -0.74 13.26 -18.37
C TYR A 79 -1.91 14.14 -18.85
N LEU A 80 -3.12 13.83 -18.41
CA LEU A 80 -4.21 14.80 -18.44
C LEU A 80 -3.95 15.74 -17.27
N GLU A 81 -3.32 16.89 -17.59
CA GLU A 81 -3.50 18.11 -16.81
C GLU A 81 -4.97 18.56 -16.95
N THR A 82 -5.91 17.77 -16.44
CA THR A 82 -7.28 18.23 -16.31
C THR A 82 -7.32 19.16 -15.11
N GLU A 83 -7.36 20.47 -15.41
CA GLU A 83 -7.97 21.47 -14.53
C GLU A 83 -9.45 21.11 -14.34
N GLU A 84 -9.73 20.07 -13.55
CA GLU A 84 -11.09 19.68 -13.21
C GLU A 84 -11.45 20.28 -11.85
N THR A 85 -12.37 21.24 -11.89
CA THR A 85 -13.29 21.58 -10.81
C THR A 85 -13.97 20.30 -10.32
N TYR A 86 -13.38 19.65 -9.32
CA TYR A 86 -14.01 18.51 -8.66
C TYR A 86 -15.24 19.00 -7.91
N GLU A 87 -16.42 18.58 -8.37
CA GLU A 87 -17.61 18.56 -7.53
C GLU A 87 -17.28 17.72 -6.29
N GLU A 88 -17.53 18.32 -5.13
CA GLU A 88 -17.10 17.88 -3.81
C GLU A 88 -17.79 16.56 -3.41
N MET A 89 -17.31 15.42 -3.91
CA MET A 89 -17.72 14.11 -3.39
C MET A 89 -17.21 13.99 -1.94
N SER A 90 -18.17 14.01 -1.01
CA SER A 90 -17.99 14.29 0.42
C SER A 90 -17.16 13.26 1.21
N TYR A 91 -16.63 12.23 0.56
CA TYR A 91 -15.98 11.08 1.21
C TYR A 91 -14.47 10.96 0.91
N SER A 92 -13.95 11.64 -0.11
CA SER A 92 -12.52 11.61 -0.46
C SER A 92 -11.84 12.92 -0.08
N ARG A 93 -11.23 12.98 1.11
CA ARG A 93 -10.73 14.24 1.67
C ARG A 93 -9.34 14.64 1.17
N LYS A 94 -8.54 13.71 0.62
CA LYS A 94 -7.19 13.95 0.07
C LYS A 94 -6.78 12.91 -0.98
N VAL A 95 -6.93 13.25 -2.26
CA VAL A 95 -6.21 12.57 -3.36
C VAL A 95 -4.92 13.37 -3.57
N ARG A 96 -3.75 12.75 -3.37
CA ARG A 96 -2.47 13.41 -3.68
C ARG A 96 -2.25 13.31 -5.18
N LYS A 97 -1.66 14.35 -5.79
CA LYS A 97 -1.04 14.19 -7.12
C LYS A 97 0.03 13.10 -6.97
N HIS A 98 -0.22 11.94 -7.57
CA HIS A 98 0.65 10.79 -7.47
C HIS A 98 1.36 10.56 -8.81
N SER A 99 2.46 9.81 -8.73
CA SER A 99 3.17 9.34 -9.91
C SER A 99 2.37 8.27 -10.66
N PHE A 100 2.78 7.95 -11.88
CA PHE A 100 2.16 6.88 -12.66
C PHE A 100 2.20 5.55 -11.89
N ILE A 101 1.08 4.83 -11.87
CA ILE A 101 0.97 3.52 -11.23
C ILE A 101 1.61 2.49 -12.16
N GLN A 102 2.72 1.89 -11.73
CA GLN A 102 3.53 1.02 -12.59
C GLN A 102 2.97 -0.40 -12.75
N GLY A 103 2.25 -0.91 -11.72
CA GLY A 103 1.61 -2.21 -11.75
C GLY A 103 0.14 -2.18 -12.14
N GLN A 104 -0.50 -3.33 -12.05
CA GLN A 104 -1.92 -3.57 -12.35
C GLN A 104 -2.78 -3.69 -11.08
N ASP A 105 -2.15 -3.81 -9.91
CA ASP A 105 -2.80 -3.91 -8.61
C ASP A 105 -2.44 -2.74 -7.67
N VAL A 106 -3.41 -2.35 -6.85
CA VAL A 106 -3.26 -1.37 -5.78
C VAL A 106 -3.42 -2.06 -4.43
N LEU A 107 -2.55 -1.71 -3.49
CA LEU A 107 -2.64 -2.18 -2.11
C LEU A 107 -3.65 -1.34 -1.34
N VAL A 108 -4.69 -1.99 -0.82
CA VAL A 108 -5.71 -1.38 0.05
C VAL A 108 -5.42 -1.79 1.49
N ILE A 109 -5.23 -0.81 2.36
CA ILE A 109 -4.80 -0.98 3.75
C ILE A 109 -5.84 -0.39 4.68
N LEU A 110 -6.18 -1.14 5.71
CA LEU A 110 -7.02 -0.70 6.81
C LEU A 110 -6.14 -0.45 8.04
N SER A 111 -6.12 0.80 8.51
CA SER A 111 -5.29 1.22 9.63
C SER A 111 -6.06 1.30 10.95
N GLU A 112 -5.36 1.20 12.07
CA GLU A 112 -5.93 1.44 13.41
C GLU A 112 -6.46 2.85 13.63
N TYR A 113 -6.08 3.80 12.77
CA TYR A 113 -6.53 5.19 12.84
C TYR A 113 -7.90 5.41 12.18
N GLY A 114 -8.63 4.34 11.85
CA GLY A 114 -9.93 4.45 11.19
C GLY A 114 -9.82 4.96 9.76
N LYS A 115 -8.68 4.71 9.09
CA LYS A 115 -8.46 5.09 7.69
C LYS A 115 -8.32 3.88 6.80
N MET A 116 -8.93 3.96 5.61
CA MET A 116 -8.64 3.10 4.47
C MET A 116 -7.69 3.84 3.53
N ILE A 117 -6.57 3.20 3.19
CA ILE A 117 -5.46 3.81 2.46
C ILE A 117 -5.22 2.99 1.20
N PHE A 118 -5.23 3.64 0.05
CA PHE A 118 -4.84 3.07 -1.23
C PHE A 118 -3.39 3.42 -1.49
N THR A 119 -2.57 2.42 -1.79
CA THR A 119 -1.12 2.54 -1.87
C THR A 119 -0.59 1.77 -3.08
N THR A 120 0.37 2.35 -3.78
CA THR A 120 1.11 1.69 -4.86
C THR A 120 2.62 1.72 -4.59
N ILE A 121 3.40 1.08 -5.44
CA ILE A 121 4.87 1.20 -5.44
C ILE A 121 5.25 2.29 -6.43
N HIS A 122 5.96 3.30 -5.92
CA HIS A 122 6.62 4.28 -6.77
C HIS A 122 8.12 3.97 -6.86
N ARG A 123 8.61 3.79 -8.09
CA ARG A 123 10.03 3.66 -8.40
C ARG A 123 10.51 4.92 -9.11
N LEU A 124 11.28 5.75 -8.42
CA LEU A 124 11.91 6.93 -9.00
C LEU A 124 13.23 6.57 -9.71
N SER A 125 13.93 5.57 -9.18
CA SER A 125 15.11 4.92 -9.75
C SER A 125 15.26 3.52 -9.15
N ASP A 126 16.20 2.70 -9.66
CA ASP A 126 16.44 1.35 -9.13
C ASP A 126 16.72 1.32 -7.62
N ASN A 127 17.31 2.39 -7.10
CA ASN A 127 17.66 2.54 -5.69
C ASN A 127 16.63 3.31 -4.86
N ILE A 128 15.69 4.02 -5.51
CA ILE A 128 14.70 4.87 -4.83
C ILE A 128 13.31 4.30 -5.10
N LYS A 129 12.88 3.48 -4.15
CA LYS A 129 11.59 2.79 -4.14
C LYS A 129 10.83 3.18 -2.87
N ARG A 130 9.52 3.41 -2.97
CA ARG A 130 8.67 3.66 -1.80
C ARG A 130 7.25 3.15 -2.03
N PHE A 131 6.56 2.84 -0.94
CA PHE A 131 5.10 2.77 -0.94
C PHE A 131 4.55 4.20 -0.96
N GLU A 132 3.81 4.53 -2.01
CA GLU A 132 3.18 5.83 -2.22
C GLU A 132 1.68 5.73 -2.00
N THR A 133 1.16 6.58 -1.12
CA THR A 133 -0.27 6.72 -0.87
C THR A 133 -0.95 7.47 -2.02
N LEU A 134 -1.90 6.80 -2.68
CA LEU A 134 -2.74 7.35 -3.73
C LEU A 134 -3.91 8.13 -3.13
N ALA A 135 -4.63 7.51 -2.20
CA ALA A 135 -5.81 8.08 -1.56
C ALA A 135 -5.92 7.63 -0.10
N GLU A 136 -6.47 8.52 0.73
CA GLU A 136 -6.86 8.24 2.11
C GLU A 136 -8.35 8.53 2.30
N ILE A 137 -9.09 7.54 2.77
CA ILE A 137 -10.51 7.64 3.12
C ILE A 137 -10.63 7.48 4.63
N TYR A 138 -11.29 8.44 5.27
CA TYR A 138 -11.57 8.41 6.70
C TYR A 138 -12.87 7.63 6.92
N LEU A 139 -12.78 6.50 7.60
CA LEU A 139 -13.93 5.65 7.93
C LEU A 139 -14.48 6.01 9.31
N ASP A 140 -13.61 6.23 10.29
CA ASP A 140 -13.98 6.47 11.68
C ASP A 140 -12.85 7.21 12.45
N SER A 141 -13.13 7.56 13.69
CA SER A 141 -12.20 8.04 14.70
C SER A 141 -11.09 7.01 15.03
N PRO A 142 -9.85 7.47 15.31
CA PRO A 142 -8.71 6.60 15.56
C PRO A 142 -8.84 5.78 16.84
N GLY A 143 -8.25 4.57 16.88
CA GLY A 143 -8.10 3.73 18.08
C GLY A 143 -8.73 2.34 17.94
N LEU A 144 -8.16 1.35 18.65
CA LEU A 144 -8.61 -0.04 18.66
C LEU A 144 -9.79 -0.25 19.60
N GLU A 145 -11.01 0.03 19.14
CA GLU A 145 -12.23 -0.23 19.92
C GLU A 145 -12.95 -1.49 19.43
N TYR A 146 -13.56 -2.23 20.35
CA TYR A 146 -14.23 -3.48 20.01
C TYR A 146 -15.51 -3.25 19.18
N THR A 147 -16.16 -2.11 19.37
CA THR A 147 -17.37 -1.65 18.69
C THR A 147 -17.13 -1.07 17.29
N LYS A 148 -15.88 -0.73 16.95
CA LYS A 148 -15.57 -0.10 15.65
C LYS A 148 -15.76 -1.07 14.50
N MET A 149 -16.52 -0.60 13.51
CA MET A 149 -16.65 -1.23 12.19
C MET A 149 -15.32 -1.13 11.42
N GLY A 150 -15.10 -1.98 10.43
CA GLY A 150 -13.85 -1.94 9.63
C GLY A 150 -12.66 -2.63 10.30
N LYS A 151 -12.84 -3.88 10.75
CA LYS A 151 -11.72 -4.76 11.19
C LYS A 151 -11.26 -5.76 10.13
N LYS A 152 -12.03 -5.86 9.05
CA LYS A 152 -11.81 -6.80 7.96
C LYS A 152 -12.04 -6.05 6.67
N LEU A 153 -11.21 -6.37 5.70
CA LEU A 153 -11.27 -5.84 4.36
C LEU A 153 -11.54 -6.97 3.38
N ALA A 154 -12.59 -6.79 2.60
CA ALA A 154 -12.90 -7.58 1.42
C ALA A 154 -12.91 -6.63 0.22
N VAL A 155 -12.41 -7.13 -0.90
CA VAL A 155 -12.33 -6.41 -2.16
C VAL A 155 -13.00 -7.29 -3.20
N ASP A 156 -13.78 -6.66 -4.09
CA ASP A 156 -14.38 -7.36 -5.22
C ASP A 156 -13.28 -7.89 -6.14
N PRO A 157 -13.33 -9.16 -6.58
CA PRO A 157 -12.35 -9.69 -7.52
C PRO A 157 -12.49 -9.16 -8.95
N TRP A 158 -13.56 -8.41 -9.29
CA TRP A 158 -13.89 -7.98 -10.66
C TRP A 158 -13.88 -6.46 -10.83
#